data_AF-A0A518E2J2-F1
#
_entry.id   AF-A0A518E2J2-F1
#
_cell.length_a   1.000
_cell.length_b   1.000
_cell.length_c   1.000
_cell.angle_alpha   90.00
_cell.angle_beta   90.00
_cell.angle_gamma   90.00
#
_symmetry.space_group_name_H-M   'P 1'
#
loop_
_entity.id
_entity.type
_entity.pdbx_description
1 polymer ?
#
loop_
_entity_poly.entity_id
_entity_poly.type
_entity_poly.pdbx_seq_one_letter_code
_entity_poly.pdbx_strand_id
1 'polypeptide(L)'
;MNAPHDATAPLRFGSSDLSLPEELREPLRAHVDHLRKRYLARGWGGRVGFGDRPALLVIDMARFWLDDSQQIGSNLNAVMDGVVASLAAARAAEIPVIFTSYPFDPAAPPSPHDKKLNFQLPEDGAAMFDLDPRLERRPTEPLIRKRYASSFKGTNLSEMLSGLCVDTLIVVGISTSHCVYATCRDATDSYRVIVPQEAVGERCELLHEANLLDIDIDLGDVMPLAEVVAHLNGLAK
;
A
#
# COMPACT_ATOMS: atom_id res chain seq x y z
N MET A 1 4.73 5.42 -24.08
CA MET A 1 4.71 6.90 -24.06
C MET A 1 4.02 7.28 -22.77
N ASN A 2 4.78 7.60 -21.72
CA ASN A 2 4.19 7.86 -20.41
C ASN A 2 3.53 9.24 -20.45
N ALA A 3 2.26 9.30 -20.07
CA ALA A 3 1.53 10.56 -19.98
C ALA A 3 2.21 11.49 -18.96
N PRO A 4 2.29 12.80 -19.22
CA PRO A 4 2.87 13.74 -18.27
C PRO A 4 2.01 13.79 -17.00
N HIS A 5 2.66 13.65 -15.85
CA HIS A 5 2.06 13.92 -14.55
C HIS A 5 1.65 15.40 -14.50
N ASP A 6 0.36 15.68 -14.33
CA ASP A 6 -0.15 17.05 -14.20
C ASP A 6 0.24 17.63 -12.84
N ALA A 7 1.15 18.61 -12.90
CA ALA A 7 1.78 19.35 -11.81
C ALA A 7 0.84 20.29 -11.02
N THR A 8 -0.46 20.35 -11.36
CA THR A 8 -1.40 21.34 -10.80
C THR A 8 -2.56 20.76 -9.97
N ALA A 9 -2.60 19.44 -9.77
CA ALA A 9 -3.68 18.81 -9.02
C ALA A 9 -3.52 19.01 -7.49
N PRO A 10 -4.57 19.43 -6.76
CA PRO A 10 -4.54 19.51 -5.29
C PRO A 10 -4.23 18.16 -4.66
N LEU A 11 -3.79 18.17 -3.39
CA LEU A 11 -3.50 16.99 -2.57
C LEU A 11 -4.59 15.91 -2.79
N ARG A 12 -4.22 14.79 -3.42
CA ARG A 12 -5.15 13.69 -3.69
C ARG A 12 -5.54 12.95 -2.40
N PHE A 13 -4.69 12.97 -1.38
CA PHE A 13 -4.90 12.35 -0.08
C PHE A 13 -3.86 12.86 0.95
N GLY A 14 -4.00 12.47 2.22
CA GLY A 14 -3.07 12.72 3.32
C GLY A 14 -3.68 13.53 4.47
N SER A 15 -2.82 13.95 5.41
CA SER A 15 -3.20 14.86 6.50
C SER A 15 -2.78 16.29 6.15
N SER A 16 -3.68 17.25 6.35
CA SER A 16 -3.45 18.65 5.93
C SER A 16 -2.23 19.29 6.59
N ASP A 17 -1.96 18.96 7.85
CA ASP A 17 -0.82 19.43 8.66
C ASP A 17 0.49 18.68 8.40
N LEU A 18 0.45 17.60 7.62
CA LEU A 18 1.61 16.79 7.19
C LEU A 18 1.84 16.83 5.67
N SER A 19 1.13 17.74 4.98
CA SER A 19 1.27 17.98 3.56
C SER A 19 2.53 18.77 3.23
N LEU A 20 3.04 18.63 2.01
CA LEU A 20 4.12 19.51 1.56
C LEU A 20 3.58 20.93 1.37
N PRO A 21 4.37 21.95 1.74
CA PRO A 21 4.14 23.31 1.26
C PRO A 21 4.03 23.32 -0.27
N GLU A 22 3.11 24.11 -0.80
CA GLU A 22 2.82 24.19 -2.24
C GLU A 22 4.09 24.43 -3.06
N GLU A 23 4.92 25.37 -2.59
CA GLU A 23 6.18 25.76 -3.21
C GLU A 23 7.24 24.67 -3.23
N LEU A 24 7.11 23.61 -2.42
CA LEU A 24 8.04 22.49 -2.37
C LEU A 24 7.60 21.29 -3.22
N ARG A 25 6.31 21.16 -3.59
CA ARG A 25 5.81 19.96 -4.29
C ARG A 25 6.49 19.73 -5.63
N GLU A 26 6.42 20.71 -6.52
CA GLU A 26 7.01 20.58 -7.85
C GLU A 26 8.54 20.46 -7.82
N PRO A 27 9.28 21.28 -7.04
CA PRO A 27 10.72 21.09 -6.89
C PRO A 27 11.10 19.71 -6.33
N LEU A 28 10.36 19.20 -5.34
CA LEU A 28 10.62 17.86 -4.78
C LEU A 28 10.38 16.78 -5.82
N ARG A 29 9.23 16.79 -6.51
CA ARG A 29 8.91 15.79 -7.54
C ARG A 29 9.92 15.81 -8.67
N ALA A 30 10.32 17.00 -9.14
CA ALA A 30 11.38 17.16 -10.13
C ALA A 30 12.71 16.58 -9.62
N HIS A 31 13.02 16.73 -8.34
CA HIS A 31 14.22 16.14 -7.74
C HIS A 31 14.12 14.61 -7.62
N VAL A 32 12.98 14.07 -7.21
CA VAL A 32 12.69 12.63 -7.17
C VAL A 32 12.87 12.01 -8.56
N ASP A 33 12.33 12.64 -9.60
CA ASP A 33 12.52 12.21 -10.99
C ASP A 33 13.98 12.27 -11.44
N HIS A 34 14.71 13.31 -11.02
CA HIS A 34 16.15 13.40 -11.26
C HIS A 34 16.90 12.25 -10.57
N LEU A 35 16.58 11.95 -9.32
CA LEU A 35 17.17 10.83 -8.59
C LEU A 35 16.87 9.49 -9.26
N ARG A 36 15.63 9.24 -9.68
CA ARG A 36 15.25 8.03 -10.43
C ARG A 36 16.13 7.85 -11.66
N LYS A 37 16.29 8.89 -12.49
CA LYS A 37 17.20 8.86 -13.67
C LYS A 37 18.65 8.54 -13.29
N ARG A 38 19.12 9.07 -12.15
CA ARG A 38 20.48 8.85 -11.65
C ARG A 38 20.69 7.44 -11.09
N TYR A 39 19.68 6.81 -10.49
CA TYR A 39 19.72 5.40 -10.07
C TYR A 39 19.71 4.47 -11.29
N LEU A 40 18.83 4.73 -12.27
CA LEU A 40 18.79 4.00 -13.53
C LEU A 40 20.14 4.02 -14.26
N ALA A 41 20.78 5.19 -14.33
CA ALA A 41 22.12 5.32 -14.93
C ALA A 41 23.23 4.54 -14.20
N ARG A 42 22.98 4.07 -12.97
CA ARG A 42 23.88 3.24 -12.17
C ARG A 42 23.51 1.75 -12.20
N GLY A 43 22.51 1.36 -12.98
CA GLY A 43 22.05 -0.02 -13.09
C GLY A 43 21.09 -0.47 -11.97
N TRP A 44 20.52 0.48 -11.21
CA TRP A 44 19.42 0.22 -10.27
C TRP A 44 18.06 0.49 -10.93
N GLY A 45 16.95 0.05 -10.34
CA GLY A 45 15.59 0.31 -10.87
C GLY A 45 15.23 -0.44 -12.15
N GLY A 46 15.76 -1.66 -12.31
CA GLY A 46 15.28 -2.58 -13.34
C GLY A 46 13.83 -3.00 -13.07
N ARG A 47 13.08 -3.36 -14.11
CA ARG A 47 11.67 -3.79 -13.96
C ARG A 47 11.57 -5.28 -13.70
N VAL A 48 10.87 -5.66 -12.64
CA VAL A 48 10.60 -7.07 -12.33
C VAL A 48 9.46 -7.62 -13.19
N GLY A 49 8.54 -6.76 -13.63
CA GLY A 49 7.37 -7.14 -14.44
C GLY A 49 6.39 -8.08 -13.73
N PHE A 50 5.31 -8.44 -14.43
CA PHE A 50 4.34 -9.43 -13.94
C PHE A 50 4.79 -10.85 -14.26
N GLY A 51 4.42 -11.79 -13.38
CA GLY A 51 4.42 -13.23 -13.64
C GLY A 51 3.04 -13.73 -14.05
N ASP A 52 2.81 -15.03 -13.89
CA ASP A 52 1.61 -15.73 -14.36
C ASP A 52 0.57 -15.95 -13.25
N ARG A 53 0.97 -15.83 -11.98
CA ARG A 53 0.12 -16.12 -10.82
C ARG A 53 0.15 -14.96 -9.81
N PRO A 54 -0.53 -13.85 -10.11
CA PRO A 54 -0.62 -12.74 -9.19
C PRO A 54 -1.57 -13.01 -8.01
N ALA A 55 -1.30 -12.35 -6.89
CA ALA A 55 -2.24 -12.17 -5.80
C ALA A 55 -2.30 -10.69 -5.41
N LEU A 56 -3.48 -10.23 -4.96
CA LEU A 56 -3.68 -8.89 -4.42
C LEU A 56 -3.62 -8.92 -2.89
N LEU A 57 -2.76 -8.08 -2.32
CA LEU A 57 -2.66 -7.87 -0.88
C LEU A 57 -3.12 -6.45 -0.52
N VAL A 58 -4.21 -6.35 0.23
CA VAL A 58 -4.79 -5.10 0.71
C VAL A 58 -4.36 -4.85 2.16
N ILE A 59 -3.50 -3.86 2.36
CA ILE A 59 -2.86 -3.60 3.64
C ILE A 59 -3.63 -2.54 4.44
N ASP A 60 -4.12 -2.95 5.60
CA ASP A 60 -4.52 -2.09 6.73
C ASP A 60 -5.49 -0.95 6.38
N MET A 61 -6.41 -1.16 5.43
CA MET A 61 -7.48 -0.21 5.08
C MET A 61 -8.61 -0.23 6.14
N ALA A 62 -8.24 0.03 7.40
CA ALA A 62 -9.12 0.04 8.56
C ALA A 62 -9.57 1.45 8.95
N ARG A 63 -10.74 1.55 9.59
CA ARG A 63 -11.40 2.82 9.91
C ARG A 63 -10.52 3.81 10.67
N PHE A 64 -9.72 3.34 11.63
CA PHE A 64 -8.83 4.16 12.46
C PHE A 64 -7.86 5.02 11.63
N TRP A 65 -7.40 4.48 10.50
CA TRP A 65 -6.43 5.15 9.64
C TRP A 65 -7.07 6.04 8.58
N LEU A 66 -8.33 5.78 8.24
CA LEU A 66 -9.04 6.38 7.10
C LEU A 66 -9.98 7.53 7.52
N ASP A 67 -10.31 7.62 8.80
CA ASP A 67 -11.13 8.69 9.38
C ASP A 67 -10.23 9.82 9.89
N ASP A 68 -10.24 10.95 9.19
CA ASP A 68 -9.39 12.12 9.49
C ASP A 68 -9.78 12.87 10.78
N SER A 69 -10.86 12.46 11.45
CA SER A 69 -11.18 12.91 12.81
C SER A 69 -10.41 12.15 13.89
N GLN A 70 -9.75 11.03 13.55
CA GLN A 70 -8.97 10.22 14.48
C GLN A 70 -7.54 10.73 14.63
N GLN A 71 -6.88 10.35 15.74
CA GLN A 71 -5.56 10.83 16.15
C GLN A 71 -4.51 10.87 15.02
N ILE A 72 -4.41 9.80 14.23
CA ILE A 72 -3.49 9.73 13.07
C ILE A 72 -4.18 9.28 11.79
N GLY A 73 -5.51 9.42 11.74
CA GLY A 73 -6.27 9.18 10.53
C GLY A 73 -6.05 10.29 9.51
N SER A 74 -6.33 9.99 8.24
CA SER A 74 -6.05 10.89 7.13
C SER A 74 -7.11 10.76 6.04
N ASN A 75 -7.32 11.83 5.27
CA ASN A 75 -8.19 11.76 4.10
C ASN A 75 -7.50 10.91 3.02
N LEU A 76 -7.97 9.67 2.86
CA LEU A 76 -7.41 8.69 1.93
C LEU A 76 -8.45 8.23 0.89
N ASN A 77 -9.43 9.08 0.57
CA ASN A 77 -10.52 8.71 -0.35
C ASN A 77 -10.02 8.35 -1.76
N ALA A 78 -9.11 9.12 -2.33
CA ALA A 78 -8.54 8.78 -3.65
C ALA A 78 -7.76 7.45 -3.64
N VAL A 79 -7.10 7.14 -2.51
CA VAL A 79 -6.41 5.85 -2.32
C VAL A 79 -7.42 4.72 -2.20
N MET A 80 -8.51 4.93 -1.47
CA MET A 80 -9.62 3.98 -1.39
C MET A 80 -10.21 3.69 -2.78
N ASP A 81 -10.43 4.72 -3.61
CA ASP A 81 -10.92 4.53 -4.98
C ASP A 81 -9.96 3.63 -5.80
N GLY A 82 -8.65 3.85 -5.66
CA GLY A 82 -7.63 3.01 -6.28
C GLY A 82 -7.61 1.57 -5.77
N VAL A 83 -7.77 1.37 -4.46
CA VAL A 83 -7.88 0.05 -3.83
C VAL A 83 -9.13 -0.68 -4.31
N VAL A 84 -10.28 0.01 -4.38
CA VAL A 84 -11.55 -0.56 -4.86
C VAL A 84 -11.45 -0.94 -6.33
N ALA A 85 -10.82 -0.12 -7.18
CA ALA A 85 -10.57 -0.46 -8.57
C ALA A 85 -9.65 -1.70 -8.72
N SER A 86 -8.61 -1.79 -7.89
CA SER A 86 -7.71 -2.95 -7.84
C SER A 86 -8.45 -4.22 -7.40
N LEU A 87 -9.32 -4.11 -6.38
CA LEU A 87 -10.18 -5.20 -5.91
C LEU A 87 -11.14 -5.67 -7.01
N ALA A 88 -11.80 -4.74 -7.69
CA ALA A 88 -12.72 -5.08 -8.78
C ALA A 88 -12.02 -5.86 -9.89
N ALA A 89 -10.85 -5.40 -10.33
CA ALA A 89 -10.05 -6.06 -11.36
C ALA A 89 -9.53 -7.43 -10.88
N ALA A 90 -9.01 -7.53 -9.66
CA ALA A 90 -8.51 -8.79 -9.10
C ALA A 90 -9.62 -9.84 -8.96
N ARG A 91 -10.81 -9.41 -8.51
CA ARG A 91 -12.00 -10.28 -8.38
C ARG A 91 -12.52 -10.72 -9.75
N ALA A 92 -12.48 -9.87 -10.77
CA ALA A 92 -12.85 -10.23 -12.14
C ALA A 92 -11.85 -11.21 -12.78
N ALA A 93 -10.56 -11.08 -12.44
CA ALA A 93 -9.50 -12.00 -12.86
C ALA A 93 -9.47 -13.31 -12.05
N GLU A 94 -10.34 -13.47 -11.05
CA GLU A 94 -10.38 -14.61 -10.12
C GLU A 94 -9.04 -14.90 -9.42
N ILE A 95 -8.22 -13.88 -9.20
CA ILE A 95 -6.94 -14.03 -8.50
C ILE A 95 -7.13 -13.97 -6.97
N PRO A 96 -6.22 -14.56 -6.17
CA PRO A 96 -6.32 -14.49 -4.72
C PRO A 96 -6.29 -13.05 -4.20
N VAL A 97 -7.19 -12.73 -3.27
CA VAL A 97 -7.26 -11.45 -2.57
C VAL A 97 -7.12 -11.70 -1.07
N ILE A 98 -6.14 -11.04 -0.44
CA ILE A 98 -5.82 -11.18 0.99
C ILE A 98 -5.84 -9.79 1.62
N PHE A 99 -6.44 -9.67 2.80
CA PHE A 99 -6.50 -8.43 3.57
C PHE A 99 -5.63 -8.52 4.82
N THR A 100 -5.11 -7.39 5.27
CA THR A 100 -4.52 -7.27 6.62
C THR A 100 -5.20 -6.20 7.44
N SER A 101 -5.14 -6.36 8.77
CA SER A 101 -5.43 -5.27 9.71
C SER A 101 -4.69 -5.48 11.03
N TYR A 102 -4.65 -4.45 11.87
CA TYR A 102 -4.01 -4.50 13.18
C TYR A 102 -4.87 -5.31 14.20
N PRO A 103 -4.27 -6.21 15.01
CA PRO A 103 -4.91 -6.90 16.13
C PRO A 103 -4.80 -6.02 17.38
N PHE A 104 -5.61 -4.96 17.46
CA PHE A 104 -5.68 -4.22 18.70
C PHE A 104 -6.35 -5.08 19.78
N ASP A 105 -5.64 -5.27 20.88
CA ASP A 105 -6.13 -5.91 22.09
C ASP A 105 -5.58 -5.10 23.27
N PRO A 106 -6.43 -4.45 24.08
CA PRO A 106 -5.99 -3.65 25.22
C PRO A 106 -5.35 -4.50 26.34
N ALA A 107 -5.56 -5.82 26.35
CA ALA A 107 -4.89 -6.73 27.28
C ALA A 107 -3.52 -7.20 26.79
N ALA A 108 -3.16 -6.94 25.53
CA ALA A 108 -1.86 -7.32 24.99
C ALA A 108 -0.74 -6.53 25.69
N PRO A 109 0.39 -7.19 26.05
CA PRO A 109 1.51 -6.51 26.69
C PRO A 109 2.11 -5.46 25.74
N PRO A 110 2.51 -4.28 26.26
CA PRO A 110 3.11 -3.25 25.43
C PRO A 110 4.50 -3.71 24.94
N SER A 111 4.75 -3.47 23.67
CA SER A 111 6.05 -3.57 23.02
C SER A 111 6.80 -2.23 23.08
N PRO A 112 8.12 -2.20 22.84
CA PRO A 112 8.84 -0.94 22.68
C PRO A 112 8.28 -0.03 21.58
N HIS A 113 7.67 -0.60 20.53
CA HIS A 113 7.07 0.16 19.44
C HIS A 113 5.83 0.93 19.87
N ASP A 114 5.07 0.44 20.86
CA ASP A 114 3.87 1.13 21.36
C ASP A 114 4.21 2.45 22.08
N LYS A 115 5.50 2.71 22.37
CA LYS A 115 5.96 4.02 22.84
C LYS A 115 6.10 5.05 21.72
N LYS A 116 6.13 4.63 20.44
CA LYS A 116 6.22 5.53 19.28
C LYS A 116 4.86 6.13 18.92
N LEU A 117 3.77 5.42 19.21
CA LEU A 117 2.40 5.89 19.05
C LEU A 117 1.55 5.37 20.21
N ASN A 118 1.12 6.28 21.08
CA ASN A 118 0.14 5.97 22.10
C ASN A 118 -1.27 6.18 21.53
N PHE A 119 -1.99 5.09 21.27
CA PHE A 119 -3.32 5.14 20.67
C PHE A 119 -4.31 5.87 21.57
N GLN A 120 -4.94 6.91 21.04
CA GLN A 120 -6.10 7.57 21.64
C GLN A 120 -7.34 7.05 20.92
N LEU A 121 -8.03 6.10 21.55
CA LEU A 121 -9.18 5.42 20.95
C LEU A 121 -10.50 5.83 21.60
N PRO A 122 -11.61 5.81 20.85
CA PRO A 122 -12.95 5.89 21.41
C PRO A 122 -13.27 4.66 22.28
N GLU A 123 -14.42 4.68 22.96
CA GLU A 123 -14.86 3.63 23.89
C GLU A 123 -14.92 2.24 23.24
N ASP A 124 -15.28 2.14 21.94
CA ASP A 124 -15.19 0.93 21.12
C ASP A 124 -13.94 0.94 20.21
N GLY A 125 -12.78 1.17 20.82
CA GLY A 125 -11.51 1.35 20.12
C GLY A 125 -11.07 0.16 19.28
N ALA A 126 -11.47 -1.06 19.64
CA ALA A 126 -11.11 -2.27 18.91
C ALA A 126 -11.77 -2.30 17.51
N ALA A 127 -13.03 -1.90 17.43
CA ALA A 127 -13.77 -1.88 16.17
C ALA A 127 -13.17 -0.88 15.16
N MET A 128 -12.45 0.16 15.61
CA MET A 128 -11.75 1.09 14.71
C MET A 128 -10.70 0.39 13.85
N PHE A 129 -10.19 -0.78 14.27
CA PHE A 129 -9.27 -1.58 13.47
C PHE A 129 -9.98 -2.59 12.57
N ASP A 130 -11.30 -2.55 12.47
CA ASP A 130 -12.01 -3.26 11.40
C ASP A 130 -11.84 -2.56 10.06
N LEU A 131 -11.83 -3.38 9.01
CA LEU A 131 -11.74 -2.92 7.64
C LEU A 131 -12.89 -1.98 7.29
N ASP A 132 -12.61 -0.98 6.46
CA ASP A 132 -13.64 -0.08 5.94
C ASP A 132 -14.65 -0.87 5.09
N PRO A 133 -15.97 -0.65 5.28
CA PRO A 133 -17.00 -1.39 4.55
C PRO A 133 -16.95 -1.18 3.03
N ARG A 134 -16.36 -0.09 2.52
CA ARG A 134 -16.18 0.17 1.08
C ARG A 134 -15.33 -0.90 0.38
N LEU A 135 -14.53 -1.67 1.12
CA LEU A 135 -13.74 -2.78 0.55
C LEU A 135 -14.61 -3.98 0.18
N GLU A 136 -15.81 -4.10 0.76
CA GLU A 136 -16.75 -5.19 0.52
C GLU A 136 -16.08 -6.57 0.62
N ARG A 137 -15.25 -6.79 1.65
CA ARG A 137 -14.49 -8.04 1.81
C ARG A 137 -15.44 -9.24 1.78
N ARG A 138 -15.14 -10.21 0.91
CA ARG A 138 -15.92 -11.44 0.75
C ARG A 138 -15.52 -12.46 1.83
N PRO A 139 -16.43 -13.36 2.24
CA PRO A 139 -16.09 -14.43 3.21
C PRO A 139 -14.95 -15.36 2.74
N THR A 140 -14.75 -15.48 1.43
CA THR A 140 -13.68 -16.27 0.81
C THR A 140 -12.33 -15.53 0.76
N GLU A 141 -12.27 -14.26 1.15
CA GLU A 141 -11.07 -13.43 1.14
C GLU A 141 -10.47 -13.38 2.56
N PRO A 142 -9.30 -13.99 2.77
CA PRO A 142 -8.68 -14.08 4.09
C PRO A 142 -8.38 -12.69 4.68
N LEU A 143 -8.54 -12.57 6.01
CA LEU A 143 -8.11 -11.40 6.79
C LEU A 143 -7.04 -11.83 7.79
N ILE A 144 -5.81 -11.38 7.58
CA ILE A 144 -4.68 -11.61 8.46
C ILE A 144 -4.59 -10.45 9.46
N ARG A 145 -4.69 -10.75 10.74
CA ARG A 145 -4.44 -9.76 11.79
C ARG A 145 -2.94 -9.74 12.13
N LYS A 146 -2.25 -8.64 11.88
CA LYS A 146 -0.78 -8.53 12.02
C LYS A 146 -0.34 -7.46 13.01
N ARG A 147 0.59 -7.81 13.91
CA ARG A 147 1.18 -6.86 14.88
C ARG A 147 2.32 -6.02 14.28
N TYR A 148 3.01 -6.55 13.27
CA TYR A 148 4.20 -5.94 12.68
C TYR A 148 3.83 -5.11 11.44
N ALA A 149 4.76 -4.23 11.02
CA ALA A 149 4.60 -3.43 9.82
C ALA A 149 4.48 -4.31 8.57
N SER A 150 5.45 -5.20 8.36
CA SER A 150 5.40 -6.22 7.31
C SER A 150 4.26 -7.21 7.54
N SER A 151 3.54 -7.52 6.47
CA SER A 151 2.49 -8.53 6.45
C SER A 151 2.99 -9.97 6.54
N PHE A 152 4.29 -10.21 6.39
CA PHE A 152 4.91 -11.54 6.52
C PHE A 152 5.28 -11.87 7.97
N LYS A 153 5.80 -10.89 8.71
CA LYS A 153 6.38 -11.15 10.03
C LYS A 153 5.30 -11.56 11.04
N GLY A 154 5.45 -12.76 11.60
CA GLY A 154 4.54 -13.28 12.62
C GLY A 154 3.13 -13.58 12.10
N THR A 155 2.98 -13.82 10.79
CA THR A 155 1.75 -14.25 10.14
C THR A 155 2.00 -15.53 9.33
N ASN A 156 0.96 -16.07 8.71
CA ASN A 156 1.05 -17.19 7.78
C ASN A 156 0.98 -16.76 6.30
N LEU A 157 1.29 -15.49 5.98
CA LEU A 157 1.17 -14.96 4.62
C LEU A 157 2.07 -15.70 3.63
N SER A 158 3.32 -16.00 4.02
CA SER A 158 4.28 -16.71 3.17
C SER A 158 3.77 -18.11 2.79
N GLU A 159 3.25 -18.85 3.77
CA GLU A 159 2.68 -20.18 3.57
C GLU A 159 1.44 -20.13 2.68
N MET A 160 0.58 -19.12 2.85
CA MET A 160 -0.61 -18.93 1.99
C MET A 160 -0.23 -18.65 0.54
N LEU A 161 0.67 -17.69 0.31
CA LEU A 161 1.13 -17.34 -1.04
C LEU A 161 1.85 -18.51 -1.72
N SER A 162 2.68 -19.24 -0.96
CA SER A 162 3.38 -20.44 -1.45
C SER A 162 2.40 -21.56 -1.80
N GLY A 163 1.40 -21.83 -0.97
CA GLY A 163 0.36 -22.84 -1.23
C GLY A 163 -0.52 -22.50 -2.45
N LEU A 164 -0.62 -21.22 -2.80
CA LEU A 164 -1.31 -20.72 -4.00
C LEU A 164 -0.39 -20.61 -5.22
N CYS A 165 0.90 -20.95 -5.09
CA CYS A 165 1.93 -20.82 -6.12
C CYS A 165 2.01 -19.39 -6.70
N VAL A 166 1.84 -18.38 -5.86
CA VAL A 166 1.91 -16.97 -6.26
C VAL A 166 3.34 -16.62 -6.67
N ASP A 167 3.49 -15.95 -7.81
CA ASP A 167 4.78 -15.43 -8.29
C ASP A 167 4.84 -13.89 -8.31
N THR A 168 3.68 -13.24 -8.21
CA THR A 168 3.53 -11.79 -8.29
C THR A 168 2.66 -11.30 -7.14
N LEU A 169 3.16 -10.36 -6.36
CA LEU A 169 2.42 -9.77 -5.26
C LEU A 169 2.08 -8.32 -5.59
N ILE A 170 0.80 -8.06 -5.84
CA ILE A 170 0.28 -6.71 -6.05
C ILE A 170 -0.07 -6.14 -4.67
N VAL A 171 0.62 -5.08 -4.24
CA VAL A 171 0.50 -4.52 -2.89
C VAL A 171 -0.23 -3.18 -2.94
N VAL A 172 -1.35 -3.09 -2.23
CA VAL A 172 -2.18 -1.88 -2.12
C VAL A 172 -2.48 -1.57 -0.66
N GLY A 173 -2.97 -0.36 -0.36
CA GLY A 173 -3.36 0.06 0.98
C GLY A 173 -2.34 0.98 1.64
N ILE A 174 -2.20 0.88 2.97
CA ILE A 174 -1.50 1.89 3.77
C ILE A 174 -0.62 1.32 4.90
N SER A 175 0.39 2.05 5.39
CA SER A 175 0.90 3.30 4.83
C SER A 175 2.14 3.06 3.96
N THR A 176 2.33 3.89 2.92
CA THR A 176 3.41 3.75 1.92
C THR A 176 4.77 3.57 2.56
N SER A 177 5.11 4.40 3.55
CA SER A 177 6.44 4.42 4.17
C SER A 177 6.65 3.38 5.28
N HIS A 178 5.59 2.69 5.70
CA HIS A 178 5.64 1.73 6.81
C HIS A 178 5.19 0.34 6.35
N CYS A 179 3.90 0.01 6.49
CA CYS A 179 3.41 -1.35 6.25
C CYS A 179 3.58 -1.79 4.80
N VAL A 180 3.34 -0.89 3.83
CA VAL A 180 3.54 -1.17 2.40
C VAL A 180 5.02 -1.40 2.12
N TYR A 181 5.89 -0.44 2.49
CA TYR A 181 7.34 -0.56 2.29
C TYR A 181 7.92 -1.84 2.93
N ALA A 182 7.60 -2.09 4.21
CA ALA A 182 8.11 -3.25 4.94
C ALA A 182 7.65 -4.57 4.32
N THR A 183 6.40 -4.62 3.83
CA THR A 183 5.88 -5.80 3.12
C THR A 183 6.56 -6.00 1.77
N CYS A 184 6.79 -4.92 1.01
CA CYS A 184 7.52 -4.98 -0.27
C CYS A 184 8.97 -5.48 -0.05
N ARG A 185 9.64 -4.97 0.99
CA ARG A 185 11.00 -5.39 1.36
C ARG A 185 11.08 -6.88 1.70
N ASP A 186 10.13 -7.40 2.45
CA ASP A 186 10.11 -8.84 2.77
C ASP A 186 9.68 -9.71 1.56
N ALA A 187 8.99 -9.14 0.56
CA ALA A 187 8.51 -9.86 -0.61
C ALA A 187 9.51 -9.94 -1.76
N THR A 188 10.38 -8.94 -1.95
CA THR A 188 11.14 -8.70 -3.20
C THR A 188 12.01 -9.87 -3.67
N ASP A 189 12.58 -10.65 -2.75
CA ASP A 189 13.42 -11.81 -3.09
C ASP A 189 12.62 -13.07 -3.44
N SER A 190 11.31 -13.08 -3.18
CA SER A 190 10.43 -14.26 -3.36
C SER A 190 9.32 -14.03 -4.38
N TYR A 191 8.92 -12.78 -4.62
CA TYR A 191 7.81 -12.42 -5.50
C TYR A 191 8.17 -11.21 -6.34
N ARG A 192 7.61 -11.15 -7.55
CA ARG A 192 7.57 -9.91 -8.33
C ARG A 192 6.62 -8.94 -7.64
N VAL A 193 7.15 -7.88 -7.05
CA VAL A 193 6.35 -6.90 -6.33
C VAL A 193 5.85 -5.83 -7.30
N ILE A 194 4.54 -5.61 -7.32
CA ILE A 194 3.89 -4.57 -8.11
C ILE A 194 3.13 -3.63 -7.16
N VAL A 195 3.35 -2.33 -7.30
CA VAL A 195 2.70 -1.31 -6.48
C VAL A 195 1.97 -0.30 -7.39
N PRO A 196 0.64 -0.40 -7.54
CA PRO A 196 -0.14 0.63 -8.21
C PRO A 196 -0.11 1.93 -7.40
N GLN A 197 0.50 2.97 -7.96
CA GLN A 197 0.79 4.24 -7.28
C GLN A 197 -0.45 4.87 -6.65
N GLU A 198 -1.59 4.86 -7.36
CA GLU A 198 -2.83 5.48 -6.90
C GLU A 198 -3.60 4.65 -5.86
N ALA A 199 -3.20 3.39 -5.61
CA ALA A 199 -3.83 2.53 -4.62
C ALA A 199 -2.96 2.30 -3.37
N VAL A 200 -1.91 3.09 -3.18
CA VAL A 200 -1.14 3.17 -1.93
C VAL A 200 -1.16 4.58 -1.38
N GLY A 201 -1.22 4.70 -0.05
CA GLY A 201 -1.42 5.99 0.60
C GLY A 201 -0.58 6.20 1.85
N GLU A 202 -0.44 7.46 2.24
CA GLU A 202 0.32 7.88 3.42
C GLU A 202 -0.31 9.15 4.00
N ARG A 203 -0.09 9.38 5.30
CA ARG A 203 -0.54 10.61 5.97
C ARG A 203 0.35 11.81 5.66
N CYS A 204 1.64 11.58 5.44
CA CYS A 204 2.65 12.59 5.10
C CYS A 204 3.09 12.46 3.64
N GLU A 205 2.94 13.54 2.88
CA GLU A 205 3.24 13.57 1.44
C GLU A 205 4.74 13.34 1.15
N LEU A 206 5.64 13.91 1.96
CA LEU A 206 7.08 13.69 1.80
C LEU A 206 7.47 12.21 1.94
N LEU A 207 6.91 11.53 2.94
CA LEU A 207 7.17 10.11 3.18
C LEU A 207 6.59 9.24 2.07
N HIS A 208 5.46 9.63 1.49
CA HIS A 208 4.90 8.96 0.33
C HIS A 208 5.86 9.00 -0.87
N GLU A 209 6.27 10.20 -1.28
CA GLU A 209 7.12 10.43 -2.47
C GLU A 209 8.48 9.73 -2.32
N ALA A 210 9.10 9.84 -1.14
CA ALA A 210 10.40 9.23 -0.88
C ALA A 210 10.33 7.69 -0.93
N ASN A 211 9.31 7.09 -0.32
CA ASN A 211 9.19 5.64 -0.27
C ASN A 211 8.67 5.03 -1.57
N LEU A 212 7.88 5.75 -2.38
CA LEU A 212 7.58 5.29 -3.74
C LEU A 212 8.84 5.20 -4.59
N LEU A 213 9.72 6.20 -4.52
CA LEU A 213 11.00 6.14 -5.22
C LEU A 213 11.81 4.92 -4.77
N ASP A 214 11.94 4.72 -3.45
CA ASP A 214 12.75 3.61 -2.90
C ASP A 214 12.17 2.24 -3.27
N ILE A 215 10.84 2.10 -3.26
CA ILE A 215 10.18 0.88 -3.75
C ILE A 215 10.51 0.64 -5.22
N ASP A 216 10.38 1.67 -6.07
CA ASP A 216 10.55 1.56 -7.52
C ASP A 216 11.98 1.25 -7.96
N ILE A 217 12.98 1.69 -7.18
CA ILE A 217 14.39 1.50 -7.54
C ILE A 217 14.99 0.19 -7.02
N ASP A 218 14.40 -0.42 -5.99
CA ASP A 218 15.03 -1.52 -5.23
C ASP A 218 14.10 -2.69 -4.90
N LEU A 219 12.79 -2.48 -4.77
CA LEU A 219 11.88 -3.49 -4.21
C LEU A 219 10.88 -4.06 -5.20
N GLY A 220 10.48 -3.29 -6.19
CA GLY A 220 9.46 -3.70 -7.14
C GLY A 220 9.08 -2.58 -8.09
N ASP A 221 8.03 -2.85 -8.85
CA ASP A 221 7.58 -1.98 -9.91
C ASP A 221 6.47 -1.04 -9.39
N VAL A 222 6.79 0.24 -9.16
CA VAL A 222 5.76 1.26 -8.96
C VAL A 222 5.25 1.67 -10.35
N MET A 223 3.94 1.67 -10.55
CA MET A 223 3.35 1.96 -11.86
C MET A 223 1.93 2.50 -11.76
N PRO A 224 1.41 3.12 -12.85
CA PRO A 224 0.03 3.61 -12.87
C PRO A 224 -0.97 2.48 -12.64
N LEU A 225 -1.95 2.72 -11.78
CA LEU A 225 -3.05 1.79 -11.48
C LEU A 225 -3.76 1.31 -12.75
N ALA A 226 -3.94 2.20 -13.73
CA ALA A 226 -4.58 1.86 -15.00
C ALA A 226 -3.86 0.72 -15.74
N GLU A 227 -2.53 0.65 -15.66
CA GLU A 227 -1.76 -0.42 -16.29
C GLU A 227 -1.90 -1.74 -15.51
N VAL A 228 -1.94 -1.69 -14.17
CA VAL A 228 -2.19 -2.88 -13.33
C VAL A 228 -3.60 -3.43 -13.58
N VAL A 229 -4.61 -2.57 -13.64
CA VAL A 229 -5.99 -2.95 -13.96
C VAL A 229 -6.08 -3.54 -15.37
N ALA A 230 -5.41 -2.93 -16.36
CA ALA A 230 -5.38 -3.47 -17.72
C ALA A 230 -4.72 -4.86 -17.77
N HIS A 231 -3.63 -5.08 -17.03
CA HIS A 231 -3.00 -6.39 -16.90
C HIS A 231 -3.97 -7.42 -16.31
N LEU A 232 -4.59 -7.12 -15.16
CA LEU A 232 -5.54 -8.03 -14.50
C LEU A 232 -6.76 -8.34 -15.38
N ASN A 233 -7.32 -7.34 -16.07
CA ASN A 233 -8.42 -7.55 -17.01
C ASN A 233 -8.02 -8.45 -18.19
N GLY A 234 -6.73 -8.45 -18.57
CA GLY A 234 -6.20 -9.37 -19.58
C GLY A 234 -6.08 -10.82 -19.10
N LEU A 235 -6.12 -11.07 -17.78
CA LEU A 235 -6.14 -12.42 -17.18
C LEU A 235 -7.57 -12.96 -17.00
N ALA A 236 -8.57 -12.07 -16.95
CA ALA A 236 -9.97 -12.45 -16.75
C ALA A 236 -10.45 -13.36 -17.89
N LYS A 237 -11.22 -14.39 -17.51
CA LYS A 237 -11.78 -15.40 -18.43
C LYS A 237 -13.13 -14.99 -18.98
#